data_AF-A0A9X9IJ29-F1
#
_entry.id   AF-A0A9X9IJ29-F1
#
_cell.length_a   1.000
_cell.length_b   1.000
_cell.length_c   1.000
_cell.angle_alpha   90.00
_cell.angle_beta   90.00
_cell.angle_gamma   90.00
#
_symmetry.space_group_name_H-M   'P 1'
#
loop_
_entity.id
_entity.type
_entity.pdbx_description
1 polymer ?
#
loop_
_entity_poly.entity_id
_entity_poly.type
_entity_poly.pdbx_seq_one_letter_code
_entity_poly.pdbx_strand_id
1 'polypeptide(L)'
;MKIGYARVSTREQNPALQVDSLKAAGCERIYQDVASGAKTARPALDELLGQLRGGDVLVIWKLDRMGRSLKHLVELVGSLMERKVGLLSLNDPIDTTSAQGRFVFNLFATLAEFERELIRERTQAGLTAARARGRVGGRPKGLSPQAEATALAAETLYRERKLSVAAIAQKLHLSKSTLYSYLRHRGVEIGPYKQSAQSPINVSVVESGNADQPKVATILLTLRIENNSKFVRGKKRSIEHVEFFDLAQYDATRRPNGEYELKVPYDTDEELDEAVNDLLTDIACGADDRHCFSESHARMEGTDRHW
;
A
#
# COMPACT_ATOMS: atom_id res chain seq x y z
N MET A 1 12.57 -15.88 -32.09
CA MET A 1 11.32 -16.62 -32.38
C MET A 1 10.21 -15.61 -32.70
N LYS A 2 9.23 -15.93 -33.56
CA LYS A 2 8.05 -15.07 -33.77
C LYS A 2 6.87 -15.56 -32.93
N ILE A 3 6.34 -14.70 -32.06
CA ILE A 3 5.21 -15.02 -31.18
C ILE A 3 4.05 -14.10 -31.52
N GLY A 4 2.89 -14.66 -31.85
CA GLY A 4 1.69 -13.93 -32.19
C GLY A 4 0.82 -13.63 -30.96
N TYR A 5 0.18 -12.46 -30.94
CA TYR A 5 -0.86 -12.13 -29.97
C TYR A 5 -2.10 -11.56 -30.65
N ALA A 6 -3.26 -12.14 -30.34
CA ALA A 6 -4.57 -11.76 -30.86
C ALA A 6 -5.54 -11.41 -29.73
N ARG A 7 -6.43 -10.44 -29.98
CA ARG A 7 -7.48 -10.05 -29.03
C ARG A 7 -8.80 -9.82 -29.73
N VAL A 8 -9.88 -10.37 -29.15
CA VAL A 8 -11.25 -10.06 -29.53
C VAL A 8 -12.01 -9.39 -28.39
N SER A 9 -12.88 -8.43 -28.74
CA SER A 9 -13.58 -7.60 -27.75
C SER A 9 -14.85 -8.28 -27.22
N THR A 10 -15.38 -9.29 -27.93
CA THR A 10 -16.52 -10.11 -27.55
C THR A 10 -16.34 -11.53 -28.08
N ARG A 11 -16.95 -12.54 -27.44
CA ARG A 11 -16.88 -13.96 -27.87
C ARG A 11 -17.48 -14.20 -29.27
N GLU A 12 -18.35 -13.30 -29.71
CA GLU A 12 -19.02 -13.35 -31.02
C GLU A 12 -18.17 -12.79 -32.17
N GLN A 13 -17.09 -12.06 -31.88
CA GLN A 13 -16.14 -11.64 -32.91
C GLN A 13 -15.29 -12.83 -33.34
N ASN A 14 -15.29 -13.16 -34.62
CA ASN A 14 -14.50 -14.26 -35.15
C ASN A 14 -13.00 -13.96 -35.04
N PRO A 15 -12.23 -14.65 -34.16
CA PRO A 15 -10.79 -14.45 -34.04
C PRO A 15 -10.01 -15.08 -35.18
N ALA A 16 -10.63 -15.92 -36.00
CA ALA A 16 -9.99 -16.69 -37.06
C ALA A 16 -9.18 -15.79 -37.99
N LEU A 17 -9.75 -14.64 -38.39
CA LEU A 17 -9.06 -13.71 -39.27
C LEU A 17 -7.74 -13.20 -38.67
N GLN A 18 -7.70 -12.91 -37.37
CA GLN A 18 -6.47 -12.48 -36.70
C GLN A 18 -5.45 -13.61 -36.60
N VAL A 19 -5.92 -14.81 -36.20
CA VAL A 19 -5.06 -15.99 -36.05
C VAL A 19 -4.48 -16.41 -37.40
N ASP A 20 -5.25 -16.34 -38.46
CA ASP A 20 -4.84 -16.76 -39.81
C ASP A 20 -3.73 -15.87 -40.35
N SER A 21 -3.80 -14.53 -40.20
CA SER A 21 -2.66 -13.72 -40.64
C SER A 21 -1.47 -13.75 -39.68
N LEU A 22 -1.67 -14.03 -38.37
CA LEU A 22 -0.54 -14.31 -37.48
C LEU A 22 0.19 -15.60 -37.89
N LYS A 23 -0.55 -16.65 -38.27
CA LYS A 23 0.02 -17.87 -38.85
C LYS A 23 0.73 -17.58 -40.17
N ALA A 24 0.12 -16.81 -41.06
CA ALA A 24 0.73 -16.41 -42.34
C ALA A 24 2.02 -15.59 -42.15
N ALA A 25 2.12 -14.81 -41.07
CA ALA A 25 3.32 -14.06 -40.70
C ALA A 25 4.46 -14.95 -40.15
N GLY A 26 4.22 -16.25 -39.97
CA GLY A 26 5.17 -17.23 -39.47
C GLY A 26 5.29 -17.24 -37.94
N CYS A 27 4.21 -16.95 -37.21
CA CYS A 27 4.22 -17.05 -35.75
C CYS A 27 4.19 -18.52 -35.30
N GLU A 28 5.17 -18.92 -34.49
CA GLU A 28 5.30 -20.29 -33.98
C GLU A 28 4.33 -20.58 -32.84
N ARG A 29 4.09 -19.58 -31.99
CA ARG A 29 3.15 -19.63 -30.86
C ARG A 29 2.19 -18.46 -30.96
N ILE A 30 0.90 -18.68 -30.75
CA ILE A 30 -0.13 -17.64 -30.83
C ILE A 30 -0.93 -17.64 -29.52
N TYR A 31 -0.98 -16.49 -28.87
CA TYR A 31 -1.72 -16.25 -27.66
C TYR A 31 -2.98 -15.46 -27.97
N GLN A 32 -4.08 -15.80 -27.30
CA GLN A 32 -5.37 -15.19 -27.55
C GLN A 32 -6.03 -14.75 -26.24
N ASP A 33 -6.46 -13.50 -26.18
CA ASP A 33 -7.30 -12.98 -25.11
C ASP A 33 -8.71 -12.64 -25.61
N VAL A 34 -9.70 -12.98 -24.79
CA VAL A 34 -11.11 -12.58 -24.98
C VAL A 34 -11.48 -11.61 -23.86
N ALA A 35 -11.52 -10.33 -24.18
CA ALA A 35 -11.70 -9.28 -23.17
C ALA A 35 -12.52 -8.10 -23.72
N SER A 36 -13.70 -7.88 -23.12
CA SER A 36 -14.52 -6.70 -23.34
C SER A 36 -14.17 -5.59 -22.32
N GLY A 37 -14.13 -4.34 -22.75
CA GLY A 37 -13.98 -3.18 -21.86
C GLY A 37 -12.56 -2.86 -21.36
N ALA A 38 -12.45 -1.73 -20.66
CA ALA A 38 -11.19 -1.12 -20.24
C ALA A 38 -10.50 -1.80 -19.02
N LYS A 39 -11.18 -2.73 -18.33
CA LYS A 39 -10.77 -3.29 -17.02
C LYS A 39 -10.52 -4.79 -16.98
N THR A 40 -10.45 -5.46 -18.12
CA THR A 40 -10.35 -6.92 -18.13
C THR A 40 -8.89 -7.34 -18.06
N ALA A 41 -8.56 -8.16 -17.05
CA ALA A 41 -7.27 -8.81 -16.90
C ALA A 41 -6.92 -9.56 -18.21
N ARG A 42 -5.64 -9.59 -18.57
CA ARG A 42 -5.15 -10.16 -19.83
C ARG A 42 -4.14 -11.26 -19.54
N PRO A 43 -4.61 -12.40 -19.00
CA PRO A 43 -3.72 -13.45 -18.54
C PRO A 43 -2.83 -13.98 -19.67
N ALA A 44 -3.34 -14.09 -20.91
CA ALA A 44 -2.54 -14.57 -22.03
C ALA A 44 -1.48 -13.56 -22.48
N LEU A 45 -1.77 -12.26 -22.47
CA LEU A 45 -0.75 -11.22 -22.72
C LEU A 45 0.32 -11.22 -21.62
N ASP A 46 -0.08 -11.29 -20.35
CA ASP A 46 0.84 -11.27 -19.21
C ASP A 46 1.75 -12.51 -19.22
N GLU A 47 1.18 -13.69 -19.53
CA GLU A 47 1.94 -14.93 -19.70
C GLU A 47 2.93 -14.83 -20.87
N LEU A 48 2.50 -14.30 -22.02
CA LEU A 48 3.36 -14.07 -23.17
C LEU A 48 4.53 -13.14 -22.83
N LEU A 49 4.27 -12.04 -22.11
CA LEU A 49 5.30 -11.08 -21.69
C LEU A 49 6.30 -11.69 -20.70
N GLY A 50 5.88 -12.69 -19.92
CA GLY A 50 6.76 -13.46 -19.03
C GLY A 50 7.64 -14.48 -19.77
N GLN A 51 7.20 -14.99 -20.91
CA GLN A 51 7.93 -16.02 -21.68
C GLN A 51 8.87 -15.44 -22.76
N LEU A 52 8.71 -14.17 -23.13
CA LEU A 52 9.52 -13.51 -24.15
C LEU A 52 10.99 -13.38 -23.74
N ARG A 53 11.90 -13.68 -24.68
CA ARG A 53 13.35 -13.58 -24.49
C ARG A 53 13.97 -12.59 -25.48
N GLY A 54 15.15 -12.08 -25.16
CA GLY A 54 15.88 -11.20 -26.07
C GLY A 54 16.14 -11.89 -27.42
N GLY A 55 15.85 -11.18 -28.51
CA GLY A 55 15.89 -11.72 -29.88
C GLY A 55 14.55 -12.26 -30.40
N ASP A 56 13.51 -12.32 -29.56
CA ASP A 56 12.16 -12.64 -30.01
C ASP A 56 11.48 -11.44 -30.67
N VAL A 57 10.47 -11.72 -31.49
CA VAL A 57 9.62 -10.72 -32.13
C VAL A 57 8.17 -11.03 -31.77
N LEU A 58 7.55 -10.10 -31.05
CA LEU A 58 6.13 -10.10 -30.78
C LEU A 58 5.38 -9.56 -32.01
N VAL A 59 4.53 -10.39 -32.60
CA VAL A 59 3.71 -10.05 -33.76
C VAL A 59 2.27 -9.82 -33.31
N ILE A 60 1.70 -8.69 -33.66
CA ILE A 60 0.32 -8.34 -33.36
C ILE A 60 -0.43 -7.96 -34.63
N TRP A 61 -1.74 -8.18 -34.62
CA TRP A 61 -2.59 -7.74 -35.73
C TRP A 61 -2.56 -6.21 -35.90
N LYS A 62 -2.88 -5.50 -34.81
CA LYS A 62 -2.93 -4.03 -34.71
C LYS A 62 -2.60 -3.58 -33.29
N LEU A 63 -2.12 -2.36 -33.14
CA LEU A 63 -1.71 -1.76 -31.87
C LEU A 63 -2.85 -1.61 -30.86
N ASP A 64 -4.08 -1.37 -31.34
CA ASP A 64 -5.29 -1.26 -30.52
C ASP A 64 -5.69 -2.59 -29.82
N ARG A 65 -5.11 -3.70 -30.29
CA ARG A 65 -5.31 -5.02 -29.68
C ARG A 65 -4.33 -5.28 -28.54
N MET A 66 -3.17 -4.61 -28.53
CA MET A 66 -2.13 -4.74 -27.51
C MET A 66 -2.23 -3.69 -26.38
N GLY A 67 -2.55 -2.44 -26.69
CA GLY A 67 -2.67 -1.36 -25.70
C GLY A 67 -4.03 -1.29 -25.00
N ARG A 68 -4.11 -0.62 -23.84
CA ARG A 68 -5.36 -0.10 -23.25
C ARG A 68 -5.53 1.40 -23.49
N SER A 69 -4.40 2.06 -23.69
CA SER A 69 -4.23 3.46 -24.04
C SER A 69 -2.91 3.58 -24.81
N LEU A 70 -2.71 4.69 -25.49
CA LEU A 70 -1.43 4.99 -26.15
C LEU A 70 -0.27 4.97 -25.13
N LYS A 71 -0.48 5.52 -23.93
CA LYS A 71 0.50 5.45 -22.84
C LYS A 71 0.89 4.01 -22.48
N HIS A 72 -0.10 3.14 -22.26
CA HIS A 72 0.17 1.74 -21.93
C HIS A 72 0.95 1.03 -23.04
N LEU A 73 0.64 1.36 -24.29
CA LEU A 73 1.36 0.84 -25.45
C LEU A 73 2.81 1.31 -25.45
N VAL A 74 3.07 2.59 -25.19
CA VAL A 74 4.42 3.16 -25.08
C VAL A 74 5.24 2.49 -23.98
N GLU A 75 4.67 2.34 -22.79
CA GLU A 75 5.33 1.66 -21.66
C GLU A 75 5.66 0.19 -22.00
N LEU A 76 4.71 -0.54 -22.59
CA LEU A 76 4.92 -1.94 -22.99
C LEU A 76 6.04 -2.08 -24.01
N VAL A 77 6.03 -1.27 -25.06
CA VAL A 77 7.04 -1.36 -26.12
C VAL A 77 8.40 -0.87 -25.64
N GLY A 78 8.45 0.16 -24.79
CA GLY A 78 9.69 0.56 -24.12
C GLY A 78 10.31 -0.61 -23.33
N SER A 79 9.49 -1.32 -22.55
CA SER A 79 9.92 -2.52 -21.83
C SER A 79 10.41 -3.64 -22.77
N LEU A 80 9.72 -3.86 -23.90
CA LEU A 80 10.14 -4.85 -24.89
C LEU A 80 11.49 -4.47 -25.53
N MET A 81 11.69 -3.20 -25.86
CA MET A 81 12.94 -2.69 -26.43
C MET A 81 14.11 -2.84 -25.45
N GLU A 82 13.92 -2.55 -24.17
CA GLU A 82 14.93 -2.78 -23.12
C GLU A 82 15.33 -4.26 -23.02
N ARG A 83 14.35 -5.17 -23.19
CA ARG A 83 14.57 -6.62 -23.23
C ARG A 83 15.12 -7.13 -24.56
N LYS A 84 15.40 -6.26 -25.53
CA LYS A 84 15.81 -6.60 -26.90
C LYS A 84 14.79 -7.48 -27.63
N VAL A 85 13.50 -7.26 -27.36
CA VAL A 85 12.37 -7.91 -28.03
C VAL A 85 11.82 -6.95 -29.07
N GLY A 86 11.64 -7.43 -30.30
CA GLY A 86 11.01 -6.68 -31.38
C GLY A 86 9.48 -6.71 -31.28
N LEU A 87 8.84 -5.67 -31.77
CA LEU A 87 7.40 -5.60 -32.00
C LEU A 87 7.15 -5.40 -33.49
N LEU A 88 6.28 -6.23 -34.05
CA LEU A 88 5.80 -6.11 -35.41
C LEU A 88 4.28 -6.04 -35.41
N SER A 89 3.71 -5.00 -36.02
CA SER A 89 2.28 -4.97 -36.35
C SER A 89 2.06 -5.37 -37.80
N LEU A 90 1.05 -6.20 -38.07
CA LEU A 90 0.72 -6.65 -39.43
C LEU A 90 -0.02 -5.59 -40.24
N ASN A 91 -0.89 -4.80 -39.59
CA ASN A 91 -1.75 -3.84 -40.28
C ASN A 91 -1.40 -2.38 -39.98
N ASP A 92 -0.48 -2.13 -39.04
CA ASP A 92 0.03 -0.80 -38.75
C ASP A 92 1.50 -0.72 -39.23
N PRO A 93 2.00 0.45 -39.68
CA PRO A 93 3.36 0.62 -40.18
C PRO A 93 4.39 0.69 -39.02
N ILE A 94 4.25 -0.16 -38.00
CA ILE A 94 5.11 -0.18 -36.82
C ILE A 94 5.87 -1.50 -36.75
N ASP A 95 7.18 -1.39 -36.95
CA ASP A 95 8.15 -2.47 -36.80
C ASP A 95 9.37 -1.97 -36.02
N THR A 96 9.46 -2.31 -34.73
CA THR A 96 10.56 -1.89 -33.86
C THR A 96 11.83 -2.74 -34.02
N THR A 97 11.84 -3.72 -34.94
CA THR A 97 13.06 -4.44 -35.30
C THR A 97 14.00 -3.57 -36.14
N SER A 98 13.43 -2.64 -36.93
CA SER A 98 14.17 -1.68 -37.76
C SER A 98 14.52 -0.39 -37.00
N ALA A 99 15.58 0.30 -37.42
CA ALA A 99 15.94 1.60 -36.85
C ALA A 99 14.88 2.67 -37.16
N GLN A 100 14.29 2.62 -38.36
CA GLN A 100 13.24 3.53 -38.80
C GLN A 100 11.97 3.34 -37.97
N GLY A 101 11.51 2.11 -37.75
CA GLY A 101 10.32 1.86 -36.96
C GLY A 101 10.51 2.14 -35.47
N ARG A 102 11.72 1.95 -34.91
CA ARG A 102 12.06 2.44 -33.56
C ARG A 102 11.95 3.96 -33.46
N PHE A 103 12.45 4.69 -34.46
CA PHE A 103 12.34 6.16 -34.50
C PHE A 103 10.88 6.62 -34.54
N VAL A 104 10.08 6.06 -35.46
CA VAL A 104 8.65 6.36 -35.58
C VAL A 104 7.91 6.05 -34.29
N PHE A 105 8.22 4.92 -33.65
CA PHE A 105 7.62 4.56 -32.38
C PHE A 105 7.96 5.56 -31.26
N ASN A 106 9.22 5.96 -31.15
CA ASN A 106 9.65 6.96 -30.17
C ASN A 106 8.96 8.31 -30.39
N LEU A 107 8.73 8.72 -31.64
CA LEU A 107 7.97 9.92 -31.94
C LEU A 107 6.51 9.82 -31.43
N PHE A 108 5.86 8.67 -31.65
CA PHE A 108 4.52 8.43 -31.08
C PHE A 108 4.53 8.42 -29.55
N ALA A 109 5.60 7.91 -28.93
CA ALA A 109 5.77 7.95 -27.48
C ALA A 109 5.83 9.39 -26.95
N THR A 110 6.66 10.24 -27.56
CA THR A 110 6.76 11.65 -27.17
C THR A 110 5.45 12.40 -27.41
N LEU A 111 4.75 12.14 -28.52
CA LEU A 111 3.44 12.74 -28.79
C LEU A 111 2.39 12.33 -27.75
N ALA A 112 2.43 11.09 -27.28
CA ALA A 112 1.52 10.60 -26.23
C ALA A 112 1.73 11.32 -24.89
N GLU A 113 2.98 11.61 -24.55
CA GLU A 113 3.33 12.37 -23.35
C GLU A 113 2.88 13.83 -23.48
N PHE A 114 3.12 14.44 -24.63
CA PHE A 114 2.70 15.80 -24.92
C PHE A 114 1.18 15.98 -24.84
N GLU A 115 0.39 15.08 -25.44
CA GLU A 115 -1.08 15.14 -25.36
C GLU A 115 -1.57 15.09 -23.90
N ARG A 116 -0.96 14.22 -23.08
CA ARG A 116 -1.30 14.11 -21.66
C ARG A 116 -0.99 15.39 -20.90
N GLU A 117 0.13 16.02 -21.18
CA GLU A 117 0.52 17.28 -20.57
C GLU A 117 -0.47 18.39 -20.92
N LEU A 118 -0.88 18.49 -22.19
CA LEU A 118 -1.92 19.43 -22.62
C LEU A 118 -3.27 19.19 -21.93
N ILE A 119 -3.70 17.94 -21.78
CA ILE A 119 -4.95 17.62 -21.06
C ILE A 119 -4.85 18.06 -19.59
N ARG A 120 -3.69 17.83 -18.96
CA ARG A 120 -3.44 18.22 -17.56
C ARG A 120 -3.45 19.74 -17.42
N GLU A 121 -2.77 20.46 -18.31
CA GLU A 121 -2.71 21.91 -18.33
C GLU A 121 -4.11 22.52 -18.47
N ARG A 122 -4.89 22.03 -19.45
CA ARG A 122 -6.27 22.46 -19.67
C ARG A 122 -7.16 22.20 -18.46
N THR A 123 -7.01 21.03 -17.83
CA THR A 123 -7.76 20.68 -16.62
C THR A 123 -7.40 21.60 -15.45
N GLN A 124 -6.12 21.89 -15.28
CA GLN A 124 -5.64 22.77 -14.22
C GLN A 124 -6.12 24.21 -14.45
N ALA A 125 -6.04 24.72 -15.68
CA ALA A 125 -6.59 26.03 -16.03
C ALA A 125 -8.10 26.11 -15.76
N GLY A 126 -8.84 25.07 -16.13
CA GLY A 126 -10.27 24.95 -15.84
C GLY A 126 -10.60 24.93 -14.35
N LEU A 127 -9.82 24.18 -13.55
CA LEU A 127 -9.95 24.14 -12.09
C LEU A 127 -9.64 25.49 -11.44
N THR A 128 -8.58 26.17 -11.89
CA THR A 128 -8.22 27.50 -11.40
C THR A 128 -9.33 28.51 -11.71
N ALA A 129 -9.85 28.51 -12.94
CA ALA A 129 -10.97 29.37 -13.33
C ALA A 129 -12.26 29.04 -12.54
N ALA A 130 -12.55 27.77 -12.29
CA ALA A 130 -13.69 27.36 -11.48
C ALA A 130 -13.56 27.80 -10.02
N ARG A 131 -12.37 27.70 -9.44
CA ARG A 131 -12.07 28.19 -8.08
C ARG A 131 -12.20 29.72 -7.99
N ALA A 132 -11.72 30.46 -8.99
CA ALA A 132 -11.90 31.92 -9.07
C ALA A 132 -13.38 32.33 -9.12
N ARG A 133 -14.24 31.50 -9.71
CA ARG A 133 -15.71 31.66 -9.69
C ARG A 133 -16.38 31.15 -8.41
N GLY A 134 -15.62 30.79 -7.38
CA GLY A 134 -16.15 30.32 -6.08
C GLY A 134 -16.51 28.84 -6.02
N ARG A 135 -16.32 28.06 -7.08
CA ARG A 135 -16.53 26.61 -7.04
C ARG A 135 -15.32 25.92 -6.39
N VAL A 136 -15.45 25.58 -5.12
CA VAL A 136 -14.49 24.73 -4.40
C VAL A 136 -14.87 23.27 -4.66
N GLY A 137 -14.09 22.57 -5.49
CA GLY A 137 -14.26 21.13 -5.71
C GLY A 137 -13.92 20.30 -4.47
N GLY A 138 -14.12 18.97 -4.55
CA GLY A 138 -13.89 18.04 -3.44
C GLY A 138 -15.19 17.53 -2.82
N ARG A 139 -15.07 16.66 -1.80
CA ARG A 139 -16.21 16.14 -1.06
C ARG A 139 -16.88 17.29 -0.28
N PRO A 140 -18.21 17.47 -0.36
CA PRO A 140 -18.92 18.47 0.44
C PRO A 140 -18.59 18.34 1.93
N LYS A 141 -18.53 19.47 2.64
CA LYS A 141 -18.31 19.48 4.09
C LYS A 141 -19.55 18.94 4.82
N GLY A 142 -19.32 18.28 5.95
CA GLY A 142 -20.37 17.73 6.81
C GLY A 142 -20.76 16.30 6.47
N LEU A 143 -21.71 15.78 7.25
CA LEU A 143 -22.31 14.48 7.04
C LEU A 143 -23.51 14.60 6.09
N SER A 144 -23.71 13.61 5.23
CA SER A 144 -24.97 13.50 4.50
C SER A 144 -26.11 13.20 5.50
N PRO A 145 -27.39 13.46 5.16
CA PRO A 145 -28.50 13.15 6.06
C PRO A 145 -28.51 11.69 6.54
N GLN A 146 -28.14 10.76 5.65
CA GLN A 146 -27.98 9.35 5.99
C GLN A 146 -26.82 9.12 6.97
N ALA A 147 -25.67 9.77 6.75
CA ALA A 147 -24.51 9.65 7.62
C ALA A 147 -24.75 10.32 9.00
N GLU A 148 -25.59 11.34 9.06
CA GLU A 148 -26.03 11.97 10.31
C GLU A 148 -26.89 11.01 11.15
N ALA A 149 -27.83 10.30 10.52
CA ALA A 149 -28.62 9.26 11.19
C ALA A 149 -27.73 8.13 11.73
N THR A 150 -26.73 7.70 10.94
CA THR A 150 -25.75 6.69 11.40
C THR A 150 -24.88 7.24 12.54
N ALA A 151 -24.50 8.52 12.50
CA ALA A 151 -23.75 9.16 13.57
C ALA A 151 -24.55 9.25 14.87
N LEU A 152 -25.86 9.51 14.80
CA LEU A 152 -26.76 9.46 15.96
C LEU A 152 -26.82 8.04 16.55
N ALA A 153 -27.01 7.01 15.72
CA ALA A 153 -27.02 5.63 16.18
C ALA A 153 -25.69 5.22 16.82
N ALA A 154 -24.56 5.66 16.25
CA ALA A 154 -23.23 5.47 16.81
C ALA A 154 -23.07 6.13 18.19
N GLU A 155 -23.56 7.36 18.35
CA GLU A 155 -23.54 8.07 19.62
C GLU A 155 -24.35 7.34 20.70
N THR A 156 -25.58 6.92 20.39
CA THR A 156 -26.43 6.19 21.33
C THR A 156 -25.76 4.90 21.80
N LEU A 157 -25.28 4.08 20.87
CA LEU A 157 -24.62 2.81 21.19
C LEU A 157 -23.32 3.01 21.98
N TYR A 158 -22.57 4.07 21.70
CA TYR A 158 -21.34 4.40 22.42
C TYR A 158 -21.63 4.86 23.86
N ARG A 159 -22.63 5.72 24.06
CA ARG A 159 -23.03 6.21 25.39
C ARG A 159 -23.63 5.12 26.28
N GLU A 160 -24.34 4.15 25.69
CA GLU A 160 -24.88 3.01 26.44
C GLU A 160 -23.81 2.11 27.05
N ARG A 161 -22.57 2.13 26.53
CA ARG A 161 -21.42 1.31 27.01
C ARG A 161 -21.66 -0.20 27.10
N LYS A 162 -22.69 -0.72 26.41
CA LYS A 162 -23.01 -2.16 26.37
C LYS A 162 -22.23 -2.92 25.32
N LEU A 163 -21.73 -2.24 24.29
CA LEU A 163 -20.99 -2.83 23.18
C LEU A 163 -19.59 -2.24 23.11
N SER A 164 -18.61 -3.08 22.74
CA SER A 164 -17.26 -2.60 22.44
C SER A 164 -17.26 -1.72 21.19
N VAL A 165 -16.29 -0.81 21.08
CA VAL A 165 -16.13 0.06 19.90
C VAL A 165 -16.01 -0.76 18.61
N ALA A 166 -15.35 -1.92 18.66
CA ALA A 166 -15.23 -2.83 17.53
C ALA A 166 -16.59 -3.44 17.13
N ALA A 167 -17.39 -3.86 18.11
CA ALA A 167 -18.73 -4.41 17.86
C ALA A 167 -19.68 -3.34 17.30
N ILE A 168 -19.60 -2.09 17.80
CA ILE A 168 -20.37 -0.95 17.28
C ILE A 168 -19.99 -0.67 15.81
N ALA A 169 -18.69 -0.63 15.52
CA ALA A 169 -18.18 -0.40 14.17
C ALA A 169 -18.67 -1.47 13.18
N GLN A 170 -18.60 -2.75 13.57
CA GLN A 170 -19.12 -3.85 12.75
C GLN A 170 -20.64 -3.76 12.54
N LYS A 171 -21.40 -3.49 13.61
CA LYS A 171 -22.87 -3.44 13.56
C LYS A 171 -23.40 -2.29 12.70
N LEU A 172 -22.67 -1.17 12.64
CA LEU A 172 -23.01 -0.02 11.81
C LEU A 172 -22.32 -0.05 10.42
N HIS A 173 -21.57 -1.10 10.11
CA HIS A 173 -20.76 -1.24 8.89
C HIS A 173 -19.82 -0.04 8.66
N LEU A 174 -19.22 0.47 9.74
CA LEU A 174 -18.28 1.58 9.72
C LEU A 174 -16.86 1.11 10.03
N SER A 175 -15.86 1.80 9.47
CA SER A 175 -14.50 1.69 9.99
C SER A 175 -14.41 2.32 11.39
N LYS A 176 -13.50 1.84 12.23
CA LYS A 176 -13.22 2.48 13.54
C LYS A 176 -12.91 3.98 13.40
N SER A 177 -12.19 4.37 12.33
CA SER A 177 -11.88 5.79 12.07
C SER A 177 -13.11 6.62 11.75
N THR A 178 -14.05 6.08 10.97
CA THR A 178 -15.31 6.77 10.63
C THR A 178 -16.20 6.88 11.87
N LEU A 179 -16.27 5.83 12.69
CA LEU A 179 -16.99 5.83 13.95
C LEU A 179 -16.48 6.96 14.88
N TYR A 180 -15.17 7.02 15.12
CA TYR A 180 -14.60 8.11 15.93
C TYR A 180 -14.78 9.48 15.29
N SER A 181 -14.70 9.60 13.96
CA SER A 181 -14.98 10.85 13.26
C SER A 181 -16.43 11.31 13.48
N TYR A 182 -17.39 10.38 13.52
CA TYR A 182 -18.80 10.69 13.78
C TYR A 182 -19.03 11.10 15.23
N LEU A 183 -18.43 10.39 16.18
CA LEU A 183 -18.49 10.74 17.61
C LEU A 183 -17.90 12.14 17.88
N ARG A 184 -16.75 12.46 17.27
CA ARG A 184 -16.14 13.81 17.36
C ARG A 184 -17.01 14.87 16.70
N HIS A 185 -17.59 14.58 15.53
CA HIS A 185 -18.50 15.51 14.85
C HIS A 185 -19.73 15.84 15.72
N ARG A 186 -20.20 14.87 16.51
CA ARG A 186 -21.33 15.04 17.44
C ARG A 186 -20.94 15.51 18.84
N GLY A 187 -19.66 15.82 19.08
CA GLY A 187 -19.18 16.36 20.35
C GLY A 187 -19.19 15.37 21.51
N VAL A 188 -19.16 14.07 21.23
CA VAL A 188 -19.11 13.04 22.28
C VAL A 188 -17.69 12.99 22.85
N GLU A 189 -17.56 13.12 24.17
CA GLU A 189 -16.27 12.93 24.86
C GLU A 189 -15.80 11.49 24.72
N ILE A 190 -14.74 11.30 23.94
CA ILE A 190 -14.05 10.03 23.81
C ILE A 190 -13.05 9.99 24.95
N GLY A 191 -13.30 9.12 25.93
CA GLY A 191 -12.39 8.94 27.06
C GLY A 191 -10.97 8.58 26.58
N PRO A 192 -9.93 8.87 27.39
CA PRO A 192 -8.58 8.39 27.10
C PRO A 192 -8.64 6.87 26.92
N TYR A 193 -7.83 6.35 26.00
CA TYR A 193 -7.70 4.92 25.78
C TYR A 193 -7.32 4.25 27.12
N LYS A 194 -8.29 3.67 27.81
CA LYS A 194 -8.01 2.75 28.91
C LYS A 194 -7.60 1.45 28.24
N GLN A 195 -6.33 1.08 28.39
CA GLN A 195 -5.90 -0.29 28.12
C GLN A 195 -6.94 -1.22 28.76
N SER A 196 -7.46 -2.16 27.97
CA SER A 196 -8.19 -3.28 28.55
C SER A 196 -7.31 -3.85 29.64
N ALA A 197 -7.77 -3.83 30.89
CA ALA A 197 -7.16 -4.61 31.94
C ALA A 197 -6.94 -6.01 31.35
N GLN A 198 -5.69 -6.44 31.26
CA GLN A 198 -5.33 -7.80 30.92
C GLN A 198 -6.23 -8.70 31.77
N SER A 199 -6.98 -9.60 31.13
CA SER A 199 -7.64 -10.69 31.84
C SER A 199 -6.57 -11.32 32.74
N PRO A 200 -6.77 -11.42 34.07
CA PRO A 200 -5.79 -12.05 34.91
C PRO A 200 -5.62 -13.47 34.39
N ILE A 201 -4.40 -13.77 33.95
CA ILE A 201 -3.97 -15.14 33.67
C ILE A 201 -4.16 -15.88 34.99
N ASN A 202 -5.07 -16.86 35.01
CA ASN A 202 -5.21 -17.79 36.12
C ASN A 202 -3.92 -18.62 36.18
N VAL A 203 -2.89 -18.10 36.84
CA VAL A 203 -1.80 -18.92 37.36
C VAL A 203 -2.24 -19.35 38.74
N SER A 204 -2.55 -20.64 38.86
CA SER A 204 -2.76 -21.32 40.13
C SER A 204 -1.57 -21.05 41.05
N VAL A 205 -1.82 -20.28 42.11
CA VAL A 205 -0.88 -20.01 43.20
C VAL A 205 -0.57 -21.34 43.87
N VAL A 206 0.64 -21.84 43.64
CA VAL A 206 1.31 -22.72 44.60
C VAL A 206 1.96 -21.79 45.62
N GLU A 207 1.48 -21.85 46.85
CA GLU A 207 2.03 -21.12 47.97
C GLU A 207 3.51 -21.44 48.15
N SER A 208 4.36 -20.40 48.20
CA SER A 208 5.59 -20.37 49.00
C SER A 208 6.17 -18.95 49.06
N GLY A 209 6.07 -18.32 50.23
CA GLY A 209 7.22 -17.71 50.89
C GLY A 209 7.92 -16.47 50.30
N ASN A 210 7.72 -15.36 51.02
CA ASN A 210 8.62 -14.22 51.23
C ASN A 210 8.79 -13.14 50.15
N ALA A 211 8.70 -11.91 50.65
CA ALA A 211 8.90 -10.64 49.98
C ALA A 211 10.31 -10.48 49.41
N ASP A 212 10.40 -9.99 48.18
CA ASP A 212 11.55 -9.23 47.71
C ASP A 212 11.06 -8.11 46.78
N GLN A 213 11.67 -6.94 46.84
CA GLN A 213 11.27 -5.78 46.04
C GLN A 213 11.64 -6.00 44.56
N PRO A 214 10.79 -5.61 43.60
CA PRO A 214 11.09 -5.79 42.18
C PRO A 214 12.35 -5.00 41.81
N LYS A 215 13.32 -5.66 41.17
CA LYS A 215 14.55 -5.03 40.69
C LYS A 215 14.22 -4.21 39.46
N VAL A 216 14.85 -3.04 39.31
CA VAL A 216 14.63 -2.16 38.15
C VAL A 216 15.89 -2.14 37.30
N ALA A 217 15.80 -2.63 36.06
CA ALA A 217 16.86 -2.53 35.07
C ALA A 217 16.73 -1.22 34.28
N THR A 218 17.85 -0.55 34.07
CA THR A 218 17.93 0.58 33.13
C THR A 218 18.34 0.05 31.76
N ILE A 219 17.43 0.13 30.79
CA ILE A 219 17.67 -0.31 29.41
C ILE A 219 17.86 0.90 28.50
N LEU A 220 18.93 0.89 27.71
CA LEU A 220 19.23 1.87 26.69
C LEU A 220 18.80 1.33 25.33
N LEU A 221 17.77 1.95 24.74
CA LEU A 221 17.22 1.60 23.43
C LEU A 221 17.67 2.62 22.38
N THR A 222 18.34 2.13 21.33
CA THR A 222 18.55 2.87 20.09
C THR A 222 17.46 2.51 19.11
N LEU A 223 16.78 3.52 18.55
CA LEU A 223 15.67 3.32 17.62
C LEU A 223 15.84 4.17 16.37
N ARG A 224 15.79 3.52 15.21
CA ARG A 224 15.75 4.18 13.90
C ARG A 224 14.55 3.67 13.11
N ILE A 225 13.68 4.59 12.71
CA ILE A 225 12.52 4.28 11.87
C ILE A 225 12.64 5.04 10.54
N GLU A 226 12.47 4.34 9.43
CA GLU A 226 12.51 4.91 8.07
C GLU A 226 11.33 4.43 7.23
N ASN A 227 10.93 5.23 6.24
CA ASN A 227 9.85 4.82 5.33
C ASN A 227 10.35 3.72 4.39
N ASN A 228 9.53 2.70 4.12
CA ASN A 228 9.86 1.63 3.17
C ASN A 228 9.96 2.13 1.72
N SER A 229 9.48 3.34 1.44
CA SER A 229 9.55 3.95 0.11
C SER A 229 9.50 5.47 0.17
N LYS A 230 10.07 6.12 -0.86
CA LYS A 230 10.02 7.59 -1.05
C LYS A 230 8.60 8.16 -1.20
N PHE A 231 7.60 7.31 -1.43
CA PHE A 231 6.20 7.71 -1.59
C PHE A 231 5.38 7.61 -0.28
N VAL A 232 5.94 6.98 0.76
CA VAL A 232 5.31 6.85 2.07
C VAL A 232 5.72 8.03 2.97
N ARG A 233 4.81 8.47 3.84
CA ARG A 233 5.01 9.55 4.82
C ARG A 233 4.57 9.08 6.21
N GLY A 234 5.06 7.91 6.62
CA GLY A 234 4.72 7.22 7.87
C GLY A 234 5.67 7.54 9.02
N LYS A 235 6.96 7.76 8.73
CA LYS A 235 8.06 7.94 9.71
C LYS A 235 7.69 8.72 10.97
N LYS A 236 7.20 9.95 10.81
CA LYS A 236 6.85 10.81 11.96
C LYS A 236 5.77 10.20 12.84
N ARG A 237 4.71 9.65 12.22
CA ARG A 237 3.60 9.02 12.93
C ARG A 237 3.97 7.68 13.55
N SER A 238 4.93 6.97 12.98
CA SER A 238 5.46 5.73 13.56
C SER A 238 6.28 6.03 14.81
N ILE A 239 7.14 7.05 14.76
CA ILE A 239 7.91 7.50 15.95
C ILE A 239 6.95 7.97 17.05
N GLU A 240 5.97 8.82 16.74
CA GLU A 240 4.97 9.28 17.70
C GLU A 240 4.15 8.13 18.30
N HIS A 241 3.92 7.05 17.53
CA HIS A 241 3.23 5.87 18.03
C HIS A 241 4.13 5.09 18.99
N VAL A 242 5.37 4.80 18.60
CA VAL A 242 6.30 4.06 19.46
C VAL A 242 6.57 4.79 20.78
N GLU A 243 6.81 6.10 20.72
CA GLU A 243 7.00 6.92 21.92
C GLU A 243 5.78 6.90 22.84
N PHE A 244 4.56 6.91 22.29
CA PHE A 244 3.33 7.02 23.06
C PHE A 244 2.78 5.67 23.56
N PHE A 245 2.95 4.60 22.80
CA PHE A 245 2.36 3.30 23.08
C PHE A 245 3.36 2.32 23.69
N ASP A 246 4.60 2.28 23.19
CA ASP A 246 5.56 1.22 23.53
C ASP A 246 6.57 1.70 24.59
N LEU A 247 7.01 2.96 24.50
CA LEU A 247 8.02 3.50 25.43
C LEU A 247 7.40 4.15 26.67
N ALA A 248 6.17 4.67 26.57
CA ALA A 248 5.50 5.34 27.69
C ALA A 248 5.23 4.43 28.90
N GLN A 249 5.18 3.11 28.71
CA GLN A 249 4.96 2.13 29.78
C GLN A 249 6.19 1.89 30.68
N TYR A 250 7.38 2.36 30.27
CA TYR A 250 8.65 2.17 30.97
C TYR A 250 9.30 3.48 31.42
N ASP A 251 8.51 4.55 31.61
CA ASP A 251 8.98 5.90 31.97
C ASP A 251 10.14 6.40 31.07
N ALA A 252 10.03 6.13 29.76
CA ALA A 252 11.12 6.38 28.82
C ALA A 252 11.55 7.86 28.79
N THR A 253 12.85 8.09 28.89
CA THR A 253 13.42 9.43 28.72
C THR A 253 14.42 9.45 27.57
N ARG A 254 14.30 10.44 26.70
CA ARG A 254 15.17 10.57 25.52
C ARG A 254 16.45 11.32 25.91
N ARG A 255 17.59 10.63 25.81
CA ARG A 255 18.92 11.20 26.07
C ARG A 255 19.36 12.12 24.91
N PRO A 256 20.28 13.08 25.15
CA PRO A 256 20.73 14.03 24.13
C PRO A 256 21.42 13.39 22.91
N ASN A 257 21.97 12.19 23.10
CA ASN A 257 22.59 11.36 22.06
C ASN A 257 21.56 10.63 21.16
N GLY A 258 20.27 10.72 21.47
CA GLY A 258 19.18 10.12 20.70
C GLY A 258 18.76 8.73 21.15
N GLU A 259 19.39 8.16 22.19
CA GLU A 259 18.96 6.91 22.84
C GLU A 259 17.77 7.16 23.78
N TYR A 260 16.95 6.13 24.01
CA TYR A 260 15.89 6.13 25.02
C TYR A 260 16.36 5.34 26.24
N GLU A 261 16.22 5.92 27.42
CA GLU A 261 16.45 5.27 28.70
C GLU A 261 15.11 4.79 29.25
N LEU A 262 14.97 3.48 29.43
CA LEU A 262 13.78 2.77 29.88
C LEU A 262 14.04 2.16 31.26
N LYS A 263 13.04 2.19 32.13
CA LYS A 263 13.08 1.52 33.43
C LYS A 263 12.16 0.31 33.40
N VAL A 264 12.75 -0.87 33.33
CA VAL A 264 12.02 -2.14 33.24
C VAL A 264 12.09 -2.84 34.60
N PRO A 265 10.96 -2.98 35.33
CA PRO A 265 10.92 -3.81 36.53
C PRO A 265 10.99 -5.28 36.13
N TYR A 266 11.78 -6.08 36.85
CA TYR A 266 11.93 -7.51 36.62
C TYR A 266 12.20 -8.26 37.92
N ASP A 267 11.66 -9.48 38.02
CA ASP A 267 11.89 -10.37 39.16
C ASP A 267 12.89 -11.47 38.79
N THR A 268 12.86 -11.94 37.53
CA THR A 268 13.82 -12.91 36.97
C THR A 268 14.48 -12.43 35.67
N ASP A 269 15.67 -12.96 35.37
CA ASP A 269 16.40 -12.62 34.14
C ASP A 269 15.66 -13.04 32.87
N GLU A 270 14.85 -14.11 32.93
CA GLU A 270 14.01 -14.59 31.82
C GLU A 270 12.84 -13.64 31.53
N GLU A 271 12.19 -13.10 32.57
CA GLU A 271 11.14 -12.09 32.41
C GLU A 271 11.68 -10.77 31.85
N LEU A 272 12.91 -10.40 32.21
CA LEU A 272 13.56 -9.23 31.63
C LEU A 272 13.84 -9.43 30.13
N ASP A 273 14.30 -10.62 29.74
CA ASP A 273 14.53 -10.96 28.33
C ASP A 273 13.22 -10.97 27.53
N GLU A 274 12.15 -11.57 28.08
CA GLU A 274 10.84 -11.61 27.45
C GLU A 274 10.26 -10.19 27.28
N ALA A 275 10.29 -9.37 28.33
CA ALA A 275 9.79 -8.00 28.30
C ALA A 275 10.52 -7.11 27.26
N VAL A 276 11.85 -7.25 27.15
CA VAL A 276 12.63 -6.47 26.18
C VAL A 276 12.40 -6.97 24.75
N ASN A 277 12.31 -8.29 24.53
CA ASN A 277 12.03 -8.85 23.21
C ASN A 277 10.62 -8.54 22.72
N ASP A 278 9.62 -8.58 23.61
CA ASP A 278 8.25 -8.18 23.31
C ASP A 278 8.19 -6.69 22.93
N LEU A 279 8.88 -5.82 23.68
CA LEU A 279 9.00 -4.40 23.34
C LEU A 279 9.62 -4.19 21.95
N LEU A 280 10.71 -4.88 21.60
CA LEU A 280 11.33 -4.76 20.28
C LEU A 280 10.41 -5.27 19.16
N THR A 281 9.64 -6.32 19.44
CA THR A 281 8.65 -6.89 18.51
C THR A 281 7.49 -5.91 18.28
N ASP A 282 6.97 -5.30 19.33
CA ASP A 282 5.89 -4.31 19.25
C ASP A 282 6.33 -3.07 18.46
N ILE A 283 7.56 -2.60 18.66
CA ILE A 283 8.15 -1.50 17.88
C ILE A 283 8.19 -1.85 16.38
N ALA A 284 8.61 -3.08 16.05
CA ALA A 284 8.69 -3.54 14.67
C ALA A 284 7.29 -3.63 14.02
N CYS A 285 6.32 -4.21 14.72
CA CYS A 285 4.93 -4.26 14.27
C CYS A 285 4.32 -2.86 14.09
N GLY A 286 4.59 -1.93 15.03
CA GLY A 286 4.10 -0.56 14.98
C GLY A 286 4.66 0.25 13.80
N ALA A 287 5.89 -0.05 13.38
CA ALA A 287 6.52 0.51 12.19
C ALA A 287 5.92 -0.07 10.89
N ASP A 288 5.76 -1.39 10.82
CA ASP A 288 5.24 -2.11 9.66
C ASP A 288 3.79 -1.73 9.32
N ASP A 289 2.93 -1.57 10.34
CA ASP A 289 1.55 -1.11 10.20
C ASP A 289 1.44 0.26 9.49
N ARG A 290 2.54 1.01 9.45
CA ARG A 290 2.65 2.33 8.83
C ARG A 290 3.60 2.35 7.63
N HIS A 291 3.92 1.18 7.09
CA HIS A 291 4.81 1.00 5.95
C HIS A 291 6.20 1.61 6.16
N CYS A 292 6.71 1.48 7.38
CA CYS A 292 8.07 1.85 7.77
C CYS A 292 8.81 0.60 8.24
N PHE A 293 10.13 0.63 8.18
CA PHE A 293 10.97 -0.39 8.83
C PHE A 293 11.64 0.24 10.05
N SER A 294 11.90 -0.58 11.07
CA SER A 294 12.62 -0.18 12.27
C SER A 294 13.90 -0.98 12.44
N GLU A 295 14.98 -0.29 12.80
CA GLU A 295 16.19 -0.88 13.37
C GLU A 295 16.20 -0.46 14.85
N SER A 296 16.06 -1.43 15.75
CA SER A 296 16.02 -1.22 17.19
C SER A 296 17.05 -2.13 17.87
N HIS A 297 17.80 -1.57 18.82
CA HIS A 297 18.78 -2.30 19.61
C HIS A 297 18.69 -1.86 21.07
N ALA A 298 18.58 -2.82 21.99
CA ALA A 298 18.49 -2.55 23.41
C ALA A 298 19.70 -3.12 24.14
N ARG A 299 20.19 -2.41 25.16
CA ARG A 299 21.27 -2.89 26.05
C ARG A 299 21.02 -2.47 27.48
N MET A 300 21.41 -3.29 28.43
CA MET A 300 21.26 -2.97 29.85
C MET A 300 22.46 -2.16 30.36
N GLU A 301 22.18 -1.02 30.99
CA GLU A 301 23.22 -0.13 31.52
C GLU A 301 24.02 -0.83 32.62
N GLY A 302 25.35 -0.89 32.47
CA GLY A 302 26.24 -1.53 33.43
C GLY A 302 26.46 -3.04 33.26
N THR A 303 25.94 -3.65 32.18
CA THR A 303 26.17 -5.06 31.84
C THR A 303 26.45 -5.27 30.33
N ASP A 304 26.92 -6.46 29.94
CA ASP A 304 27.12 -6.85 28.53
C ASP A 304 25.85 -7.43 27.86
N ARG A 305 24.69 -7.39 28.54
CA ARG A 305 23.42 -7.89 28.01
C ARG A 305 22.85 -6.95 26.96
N HIS A 306 22.47 -7.53 25.83
CA HIS A 306 21.97 -6.82 24.66
C HIS A 306 20.88 -7.64 23.96
N TRP A 307 19.98 -6.94 23.30
CA TRP A 307 18.84 -7.45 22.54
C TRP A 307 18.73 -6.72 21.19
#